data_AF-A0A0N7LS36-F1
#
_entry.id   AF-A0A0N7LS36-F1
#
_cell.length_a   1.000
_cell.length_b   1.000
_cell.length_c   1.000
_cell.angle_alpha   90.00
_cell.angle_beta   90.00
_cell.angle_gamma   90.00
#
_symmetry.space_group_name_H-M   'P 1'
#
loop_
_entity.id
_entity.type
_entity.pdbx_description
1 polymer ?
#
loop_
_entity_poly.entity_id
_entity_poly.type
_entity_poly.pdbx_seq_one_letter_code
_entity_poly.pdbx_strand_id
1 'polypeptide(L)'
;MTRTIGAICALVALGACQPRIPDSAAAANAALPSPQAVSQETIPEPPQLETVPVGAQSTPLTTTQTATPTAAAAPPQTEAEGIAQETTAALAAASANSGVAPLDASPSNPAPEVFSNPGISDENDFSAVGERRSIEDDAARRAQNQANYKVIEPTAVPKRSGVGGPNIVAYALETNHPRGTKMYSRLGLGGASRYTKACAKFGSDEAAQLAFLERGGPKNDRLGVDPDGDGYACEWDPTPFRKATGN
;
A
#
# COMPACT_ATOMS: atom_id res chain seq x y z
N MET A 1 -9.44 -61.97 -17.63
CA MET A 1 -9.79 -60.85 -18.51
C MET A 1 -10.69 -59.88 -17.75
N THR A 2 -10.34 -58.59 -17.79
CA THR A 2 -11.17 -57.39 -17.49
C THR A 2 -11.77 -57.25 -16.09
N ARG A 3 -11.07 -56.55 -15.16
CA ARG A 3 -11.07 -55.09 -14.86
C ARG A 3 -12.23 -54.66 -13.93
N THR A 4 -11.89 -54.57 -12.64
CA THR A 4 -12.53 -53.78 -11.59
C THR A 4 -12.25 -52.27 -11.78
N ILE A 5 -13.01 -51.43 -11.03
CA ILE A 5 -12.72 -50.04 -10.62
C ILE A 5 -13.44 -48.93 -11.41
N GLY A 6 -14.41 -48.31 -10.72
CA GLY A 6 -14.85 -46.92 -10.89
C GLY A 6 -15.46 -46.47 -9.56
N ALA A 7 -14.68 -46.17 -8.51
CA ALA A 7 -13.90 -44.94 -8.29
C ALA A 7 -14.76 -43.70 -8.58
N ILE A 8 -15.52 -43.20 -7.60
CA ILE A 8 -15.08 -42.13 -6.67
C ILE A 8 -14.28 -41.07 -7.45
N CYS A 9 -14.97 -40.15 -8.14
CA CYS A 9 -14.35 -38.98 -8.75
C CYS A 9 -15.39 -37.85 -8.94
N ALA A 10 -16.06 -37.45 -7.87
CA ALA A 10 -17.05 -36.36 -7.91
C ALA A 10 -16.73 -35.20 -6.94
N LEU A 11 -15.50 -35.07 -6.44
CA LEU A 11 -15.21 -34.09 -5.38
C LEU A 11 -13.79 -33.49 -5.41
N VAL A 12 -13.26 -33.11 -6.58
CA VAL A 12 -12.08 -32.22 -6.66
C VAL A 12 -12.11 -31.40 -7.96
N ALA A 13 -12.77 -30.23 -7.94
CA ALA A 13 -12.67 -29.28 -9.08
C ALA A 13 -12.88 -27.80 -8.66
N LEU A 14 -12.46 -27.40 -7.46
CA LEU A 14 -12.34 -25.98 -7.09
C LEU A 14 -10.95 -25.74 -6.50
N GLY A 15 -9.97 -25.39 -7.33
CA GLY A 15 -8.61 -25.11 -6.86
C GLY A 15 -7.63 -24.53 -7.87
N ALA A 16 -8.10 -23.96 -8.99
CA ALA A 16 -7.22 -23.49 -10.07
C ALA A 16 -7.59 -22.09 -10.58
N CYS A 17 -7.74 -21.11 -9.69
CA CYS A 17 -7.76 -19.69 -10.05
C CYS A 17 -7.26 -18.81 -8.88
N GLN A 18 -6.00 -18.98 -8.47
CA GLN A 18 -5.30 -17.93 -7.72
C GLN A 18 -4.12 -17.41 -8.56
N PRO A 19 -4.05 -16.10 -8.84
CA PRO A 19 -2.89 -15.50 -9.48
C PRO A 19 -1.68 -15.62 -8.55
N ARG A 20 -0.50 -15.86 -9.14
CA ARG A 20 0.76 -15.96 -8.40
C ARG A 20 1.05 -14.57 -7.82
N ILE A 21 1.11 -14.45 -6.49
CA ILE A 21 1.52 -13.21 -5.81
C ILE A 21 3.00 -12.99 -6.17
N PRO A 22 3.38 -11.84 -6.74
CA PRO A 22 4.78 -11.56 -7.04
C PRO A 22 5.60 -11.54 -5.75
N ASP A 23 6.70 -12.29 -5.73
CA ASP A 23 7.67 -12.30 -4.64
C ASP A 23 8.39 -10.94 -4.58
N SER A 24 7.86 -10.00 -3.78
CA SER A 24 8.48 -8.70 -3.54
C SER A 24 9.84 -8.81 -2.85
N ALA A 25 10.22 -9.99 -2.36
CA ALA A 25 11.51 -10.27 -1.75
C ALA A 25 12.65 -10.47 -2.76
N ALA A 26 12.35 -10.77 -4.03
CA ALA A 26 13.40 -10.98 -5.05
C ALA A 26 14.15 -9.68 -5.42
N ALA A 27 13.56 -8.51 -5.15
CA ALA A 27 14.18 -7.20 -5.41
C ALA A 27 14.95 -6.63 -4.20
N ALA A 28 14.88 -7.25 -3.01
CA ALA A 28 15.51 -6.73 -1.80
C ALA A 28 17.05 -6.80 -1.81
N ASN A 29 17.64 -7.54 -2.76
CA ASN A 29 19.09 -7.71 -2.87
C ASN A 29 19.71 -6.96 -4.06
N ALA A 30 18.92 -6.17 -4.80
CA ALA A 30 19.46 -5.26 -5.80
C ALA A 30 19.92 -3.98 -5.07
N ALA A 31 21.23 -3.73 -5.05
CA ALA A 31 21.78 -2.47 -4.56
C ALA A 31 21.15 -1.31 -5.34
N LEU A 32 20.27 -0.55 -4.68
CA LEU A 32 19.68 0.64 -5.25
C LEU A 32 20.81 1.66 -5.53
N PRO A 33 20.85 2.30 -6.71
CA PRO A 33 21.81 3.35 -6.97
C PRO A 33 21.58 4.52 -6.01
N SER A 34 22.67 5.13 -5.55
CA SER A 34 22.64 6.27 -4.64
C SER A 34 21.77 7.40 -5.22
N PRO A 35 20.89 8.04 -4.42
CA PRO A 35 20.11 9.18 -4.91
C PRO A 35 21.05 10.31 -5.31
N GLN A 36 21.02 10.72 -6.58
CA GLN A 36 21.68 11.93 -7.03
C GLN A 36 20.76 13.12 -6.73
N ALA A 37 21.27 14.09 -5.97
CA ALA A 37 20.55 15.32 -5.64
C ALA A 37 20.29 16.14 -6.91
N VAL A 38 19.00 16.37 -7.22
CA VAL A 38 18.54 17.28 -8.27
C VAL A 38 18.16 18.61 -7.62
N SER A 39 19.13 19.29 -7.00
CA SER A 39 19.11 20.71 -6.59
C SER A 39 20.25 21.01 -5.61
N GLN A 40 20.93 22.15 -5.77
CA GLN A 40 21.96 22.69 -4.86
C GLN A 40 21.40 23.76 -3.91
N GLU A 41 20.12 23.71 -3.58
CA GLU A 41 19.53 24.67 -2.65
C GLU A 41 19.71 24.16 -1.22
N THR A 42 20.65 24.76 -0.48
CA THR A 42 20.94 24.45 0.92
C THR A 42 19.77 24.86 1.80
N ILE A 43 19.02 23.89 2.30
CA ILE A 43 18.01 24.10 3.36
C ILE A 43 18.79 24.41 4.65
N PRO A 44 18.50 25.51 5.38
CA PRO A 44 19.15 25.80 6.65
C PRO A 44 18.80 24.73 7.69
N GLU A 45 19.81 24.35 8.47
CA GLU A 45 19.72 23.28 9.47
C GLU A 45 18.78 23.68 10.62
N PRO A 46 17.80 22.84 11.01
CA PRO A 46 16.97 23.10 12.17
C PRO A 46 17.81 23.02 13.47
N PRO A 47 17.48 23.81 14.52
CA PRO A 47 18.21 23.77 15.78
C PRO A 47 18.14 22.37 16.40
N GLN A 48 19.31 21.81 16.70
CA GLN A 48 19.48 20.51 17.36
C GLN A 48 18.98 20.63 18.81
N LEU A 49 17.87 19.96 19.14
CA LEU A 49 17.43 19.76 20.52
C LEU A 49 18.24 18.61 21.14
N GLU A 50 18.90 18.88 22.26
CA GLU A 50 19.64 17.87 23.03
C GLU A 50 18.73 16.74 23.48
N THR A 51 18.98 15.54 22.96
CA THR A 51 18.32 14.31 23.42
C THR A 51 19.03 13.77 24.66
N VAL A 52 18.33 13.77 25.79
CA VAL A 52 18.74 13.07 27.02
C VAL A 52 18.72 11.54 26.76
N PRO A 53 19.80 10.79 27.01
CA PRO A 53 19.81 9.36 26.81
C PRO A 53 19.03 8.67 27.95
N VAL A 54 17.82 8.21 27.65
CA VAL A 54 17.12 7.22 28.49
C VAL A 54 17.70 5.86 28.16
N GLY A 55 18.43 5.27 29.11
CA GLY A 55 18.98 3.92 28.98
C GLY A 55 17.87 2.87 28.95
N ALA A 56 17.43 2.48 27.75
CA ALA A 56 16.60 1.30 27.56
C ALA A 56 17.50 0.06 27.47
N GLN A 57 17.78 -0.57 28.61
CA GLN A 57 18.31 -1.93 28.63
C GLN A 57 17.19 -2.89 28.23
N SER A 58 17.09 -3.18 26.94
CA SER A 58 16.25 -4.28 26.43
C SER A 58 17.09 -5.55 26.42
N THR A 59 16.99 -6.35 27.47
CA THR A 59 17.45 -7.73 27.45
C THR A 59 16.42 -8.56 26.65
N PRO A 60 16.81 -9.24 25.57
CA PRO A 60 15.90 -10.15 24.89
C PRO A 60 15.70 -11.39 25.77
N LEU A 61 14.51 -11.53 26.36
CA LEU A 61 14.07 -12.77 26.97
C LEU A 61 13.67 -13.73 25.85
N THR A 62 14.61 -14.53 25.37
CA THR A 62 14.31 -15.69 24.53
C THR A 62 13.61 -16.72 25.41
N THR A 63 12.28 -16.73 25.38
CA THR A 63 11.50 -17.90 25.82
C THR A 63 10.90 -18.53 24.57
N THR A 64 11.65 -19.45 23.97
CA THR A 64 11.09 -20.51 23.12
C THR A 64 10.22 -21.40 24.02
N GLN A 65 8.96 -21.02 24.21
CA GLN A 65 7.98 -21.92 24.76
C GLN A 65 7.32 -22.65 23.58
N THR A 66 7.94 -23.77 23.21
CA THR A 66 7.28 -24.82 22.45
C THR A 66 6.09 -25.28 23.28
N ALA A 67 4.88 -24.91 22.86
CA ALA A 67 3.67 -25.51 23.37
C ALA A 67 3.64 -26.98 22.94
N THR A 68 4.23 -27.85 23.76
CA THR A 68 3.86 -29.26 23.76
C THR A 68 2.43 -29.35 24.28
N PRO A 69 1.49 -29.96 23.54
CA PRO A 69 0.20 -30.28 24.10
C PRO A 69 0.46 -31.29 25.23
N THR A 70 0.35 -30.82 26.48
CA THR A 70 0.23 -31.69 27.64
C THR A 70 -0.96 -32.59 27.37
N ALA A 71 -0.64 -33.87 27.16
CA ALA A 71 -1.61 -34.94 27.13
C ALA A 71 -2.59 -34.75 28.29
N ALA A 72 -3.88 -34.86 27.99
CA ALA A 72 -4.96 -34.81 28.97
C ALA A 72 -4.53 -35.53 30.25
N ALA A 73 -4.35 -34.76 31.33
CA ALA A 73 -4.11 -35.33 32.64
C ALA A 73 -5.33 -36.17 32.97
N ALA A 74 -5.12 -37.49 33.08
CA ALA A 74 -6.13 -38.40 33.57
C ALA A 74 -6.62 -37.90 34.95
N PRO A 75 -7.92 -38.00 35.27
CA PRO A 75 -8.41 -37.60 36.57
C PRO A 75 -7.65 -38.38 37.65
N PRO A 76 -7.29 -37.74 38.78
CA PRO A 76 -6.54 -38.39 39.85
C PRO A 76 -7.29 -39.65 40.29
N GLN A 77 -6.62 -40.80 40.22
CA GLN A 77 -7.23 -42.10 40.47
C GLN A 77 -7.41 -42.35 41.98
N THR A 78 -6.76 -41.53 42.82
CA THR A 78 -6.83 -41.61 44.28
C THR A 78 -6.83 -40.21 44.91
N GLU A 79 -7.43 -40.08 46.09
CA GLU A 79 -7.46 -38.83 46.86
C GLU A 79 -6.05 -38.33 47.20
N ALA A 80 -5.11 -39.26 47.45
CA ALA A 80 -3.72 -38.93 47.76
C ALA A 80 -2.99 -38.27 46.57
N GLU A 81 -3.24 -38.71 45.33
CA GLU A 81 -2.70 -38.08 44.13
C GLU A 81 -3.31 -36.71 43.85
N GLY A 82 -4.60 -36.54 44.16
CA GLY A 82 -5.26 -35.23 44.10
C GLY A 82 -4.61 -34.21 45.03
N ILE A 83 -4.40 -34.59 46.31
CA ILE A 83 -3.77 -33.71 47.31
C ILE A 83 -2.31 -33.40 46.93
N ALA A 84 -1.56 -34.37 46.40
CA ALA A 84 -0.18 -34.16 45.97
C ALA A 84 -0.07 -33.20 44.77
N GLN A 85 -0.97 -33.32 43.78
CA GLN A 85 -1.03 -32.40 42.65
C GLN A 85 -1.43 -30.99 43.09
N GLU A 86 -2.43 -30.86 43.97
CA GLU A 86 -2.87 -29.57 44.50
C GLU A 86 -1.76 -28.88 45.31
N THR A 87 -1.06 -29.63 46.16
CA THR A 87 0.07 -29.11 46.95
C THR A 87 1.20 -28.63 46.04
N THR A 88 1.48 -29.37 44.96
CA THR A 88 2.53 -28.98 44.00
C THR A 88 2.13 -27.71 43.23
N ALA A 89 0.86 -27.59 42.82
CA ALA A 89 0.34 -26.41 42.15
C ALA A 89 0.35 -25.18 43.07
N ALA A 90 -0.07 -25.34 44.33
CA ALA A 90 -0.05 -24.27 45.33
C ALA A 90 1.38 -23.79 45.62
N LEU A 91 2.34 -24.70 45.74
CA LEU A 91 3.75 -24.35 45.99
C LEU A 91 4.39 -23.67 44.77
N ALA A 92 4.08 -24.11 43.55
CA ALA A 92 4.53 -23.47 42.32
C ALA A 92 3.94 -22.05 42.14
N ALA A 93 2.66 -21.85 42.50
CA ALA A 93 2.03 -20.54 42.46
C ALA A 93 2.62 -19.56 43.50
N ALA A 94 2.94 -20.07 44.70
CA ALA A 94 3.56 -19.28 45.76
C ALA A 94 5.01 -18.88 45.42
N SER A 95 5.79 -19.79 44.81
CA SER A 95 7.19 -19.53 44.44
C SER A 95 7.34 -18.58 43.24
N ALA A 96 6.34 -18.52 42.36
CA ALA A 96 6.30 -17.58 41.23
C ALA A 96 5.84 -16.15 41.63
N ASN A 97 5.44 -15.93 42.88
CA ASN A 97 4.91 -14.64 43.37
C ASN A 97 5.60 -14.24 44.70
N SER A 98 4.84 -13.69 45.66
CA SER A 98 5.35 -13.11 46.91
C SER A 98 5.66 -14.14 48.01
N GLY A 99 5.56 -15.44 47.75
CA GLY A 99 5.69 -16.49 48.76
C GLY A 99 4.48 -16.61 49.70
N VAL A 100 3.45 -15.79 49.52
CA VAL A 100 2.16 -15.86 50.22
C VAL A 100 1.17 -16.63 49.35
N ALA A 101 0.36 -17.50 49.96
CA ALA A 101 -0.70 -18.19 49.25
C ALA A 101 -1.64 -17.17 48.56
N PRO A 102 -1.98 -17.34 47.26
CA PRO A 102 -2.91 -16.47 46.59
C PRO A 102 -4.22 -16.36 47.37
N LEU A 103 -4.69 -15.14 47.59
CA LEU A 103 -5.98 -14.92 48.22
C LEU A 103 -7.07 -15.33 47.23
N ASP A 104 -7.88 -16.33 47.61
CA ASP A 104 -9.05 -16.71 46.81
C ASP A 104 -10.05 -15.55 46.75
N ALA A 105 -10.61 -15.32 45.57
CA ALA A 105 -11.61 -14.28 45.34
C ALA A 105 -12.94 -14.65 46.01
N SER A 106 -13.03 -14.45 47.33
CA SER A 106 -14.26 -14.58 48.12
C SER A 106 -14.92 -13.21 48.31
N PRO A 107 -16.27 -13.13 48.30
CA PRO A 107 -17.00 -11.91 48.70
C PRO A 107 -16.71 -11.44 50.14
N SER A 108 -16.12 -12.30 50.97
CA SER A 108 -15.69 -11.96 52.33
C SER A 108 -14.34 -11.26 52.40
N ASN A 109 -13.58 -11.19 51.30
CA ASN A 109 -12.33 -10.43 51.28
C ASN A 109 -12.62 -8.93 51.23
N PRO A 110 -11.83 -8.10 51.92
CA PRO A 110 -11.94 -6.65 51.77
C PRO A 110 -11.69 -6.27 50.32
N ALA A 111 -12.46 -5.31 49.81
CA ALA A 111 -12.26 -4.77 48.47
C ALA A 111 -10.83 -4.21 48.35
N PRO A 112 -10.17 -4.37 47.19
CA PRO A 112 -8.88 -3.74 46.95
C PRO A 112 -8.96 -2.23 47.17
N GLU A 113 -7.98 -1.67 47.88
CA GLU A 113 -7.87 -0.22 48.04
C GLU A 113 -7.58 0.40 46.67
N VAL A 114 -8.52 1.21 46.16
CA VAL A 114 -8.36 1.96 44.92
C VAL A 114 -7.57 3.22 45.25
N PHE A 115 -6.26 3.20 45.01
CA PHE A 115 -5.43 4.39 45.13
C PHE A 115 -5.67 5.31 43.93
N SER A 116 -5.96 6.59 44.19
CA SER A 116 -5.95 7.62 43.15
C SER A 116 -4.54 7.68 42.57
N ASN A 117 -4.38 7.24 41.32
CA ASN A 117 -3.07 7.20 40.67
C ASN A 117 -2.95 8.42 39.73
N PRO A 118 -2.41 9.56 40.18
CA PRO A 118 -2.40 10.81 39.41
C PRO A 118 -1.58 10.74 38.11
N GLY A 119 -0.86 9.64 37.87
CA GLY A 119 -0.16 9.34 36.61
C GLY A 119 -0.94 8.49 35.61
N ILE A 120 -2.13 7.98 35.95
CA ILE A 120 -3.03 7.30 35.00
C ILE A 120 -4.02 8.32 34.45
N SER A 121 -4.08 8.42 33.12
CA SER A 121 -5.08 9.25 32.44
C SER A 121 -6.49 8.77 32.77
N ASP A 122 -7.33 9.69 33.23
CA ASP A 122 -8.74 9.49 33.57
C ASP A 122 -9.69 9.78 32.39
N GLU A 123 -9.16 9.74 31.17
CA GLU A 123 -9.92 9.96 29.92
C GLU A 123 -11.01 8.90 29.66
N ASN A 124 -10.96 7.78 30.40
CA ASN A 124 -11.99 6.74 30.38
C ASN A 124 -12.96 6.83 31.58
N ASP A 125 -12.79 7.78 32.50
CA ASP A 125 -13.72 8.05 33.59
C ASP A 125 -14.74 9.12 33.16
N PHE A 126 -15.97 8.70 32.94
CA PHE A 126 -17.06 9.57 32.50
C PHE A 126 -17.40 10.68 33.49
N SER A 127 -17.13 10.49 34.80
CA SER A 127 -17.35 11.51 35.82
C SER A 127 -16.28 12.60 35.74
N ALA A 128 -15.01 12.22 35.66
CA ALA A 128 -13.88 13.15 35.52
C ALA A 128 -13.94 13.96 34.21
N VAL A 129 -14.35 13.32 33.10
CA VAL A 129 -14.54 14.00 31.81
C VAL A 129 -15.75 14.95 31.86
N GLY A 130 -16.86 14.54 32.50
CA GLY A 130 -18.05 15.38 32.64
C GLY A 130 -17.83 16.63 33.51
N GLU A 131 -16.97 16.55 34.52
CA GLU A 131 -16.57 17.70 35.34
C GLU A 131 -15.68 18.69 34.57
N ARG A 132 -14.83 18.20 33.65
CA ARG A 132 -13.92 19.04 32.85
C ARG A 132 -14.56 19.61 31.59
N ARG A 133 -15.54 18.91 31.05
CA ARG A 133 -16.21 19.24 29.80
C ARG A 133 -17.72 19.17 29.97
N SER A 134 -18.34 20.34 30.03
CA SER A 134 -19.79 20.45 30.05
C SER A 134 -20.42 20.06 28.71
N ILE A 135 -21.72 19.75 28.74
CA ILE A 135 -22.52 19.47 27.54
C ILE A 135 -22.64 20.73 26.69
N GLU A 136 -22.73 21.89 27.34
CA GLU A 136 -22.83 23.21 26.73
C GLU A 136 -21.57 23.55 25.94
N ASP A 137 -20.38 23.25 26.48
CA ASP A 137 -19.10 23.45 25.80
C ASP A 137 -18.96 22.55 24.57
N ASP A 138 -19.42 21.28 24.65
CA ASP A 138 -19.43 20.38 23.50
C ASP A 138 -20.41 20.88 22.42
N ALA A 139 -21.59 21.34 22.82
CA ALA A 139 -22.57 21.92 21.90
C ALA A 139 -22.01 23.16 21.19
N ALA A 140 -21.32 24.04 21.92
CA ALA A 140 -20.66 25.22 21.36
C ALA A 140 -19.55 24.84 20.38
N ARG A 141 -18.71 23.86 20.71
CA ARG A 141 -17.67 23.35 19.82
C ARG A 141 -18.25 22.72 18.56
N ARG A 142 -19.32 21.93 18.69
CA ARG A 142 -20.04 21.36 17.55
C ARG A 142 -20.62 22.45 16.66
N ALA A 143 -21.21 23.50 17.24
CA ALA A 143 -21.73 24.64 16.49
C ALA A 143 -20.61 25.39 15.76
N GLN A 144 -19.45 25.60 16.38
CA GLN A 144 -18.28 26.19 15.73
C GLN A 144 -17.76 25.31 14.58
N ASN A 145 -17.66 24.00 14.79
CA ASN A 145 -17.24 23.08 13.75
C ASN A 145 -18.21 23.08 12.58
N GLN A 146 -19.51 23.11 12.84
CA GLN A 146 -20.55 23.21 11.81
C GLN A 146 -20.50 24.56 11.07
N ALA A 147 -20.29 25.67 11.78
CA ALA A 147 -20.16 27.00 11.18
C ALA A 147 -18.95 27.10 10.23
N ASN A 148 -17.89 26.35 10.53
CA ASN A 148 -16.67 26.32 9.71
C ASN A 148 -16.66 25.18 8.66
N TYR A 149 -17.63 24.26 8.70
CA TYR A 149 -17.69 23.13 7.80
C TYR A 149 -18.11 23.59 6.40
N LYS A 150 -17.27 23.30 5.40
CA LYS A 150 -17.55 23.55 3.99
C LYS A 150 -17.34 22.27 3.20
N VAL A 151 -18.38 21.81 2.54
CA VAL A 151 -18.29 20.73 1.55
C VAL A 151 -17.96 21.36 0.21
N ILE A 152 -16.86 20.95 -0.41
CA ILE A 152 -16.53 21.32 -1.78
C ILE A 152 -17.02 20.17 -2.66
N GLU A 153 -18.08 20.43 -3.42
CA GLU A 153 -18.58 19.47 -4.40
C GLU A 153 -17.52 19.23 -5.49
N PRO A 154 -17.27 17.97 -5.90
CA PRO A 154 -16.38 17.69 -7.01
C PRO A 154 -16.86 18.39 -8.29
N THR A 155 -16.14 19.41 -8.72
CA THR A 155 -16.37 20.03 -10.03
C THR A 155 -15.66 19.23 -11.12
N ALA A 156 -16.27 19.10 -12.30
CA ALA A 156 -15.64 18.49 -13.45
C ALA A 156 -14.30 19.18 -13.76
N VAL A 157 -13.27 18.39 -14.07
CA VAL A 157 -11.96 18.92 -14.48
C VAL A 157 -12.17 19.84 -15.68
N PRO A 158 -11.70 21.10 -15.64
CA PRO A 158 -11.90 22.03 -16.74
C PRO A 158 -11.31 21.44 -18.02
N LYS A 159 -12.14 21.35 -19.07
CA LYS A 159 -11.67 20.99 -20.40
C LYS A 159 -10.80 22.14 -20.90
N ARG A 160 -9.59 21.82 -21.35
CA ARG A 160 -8.69 22.81 -21.94
C ARG A 160 -9.37 23.43 -23.16
N SER A 161 -9.83 24.69 -23.05
CA SER A 161 -10.30 25.48 -24.18
C SER A 161 -9.08 25.91 -24.99
N GLY A 162 -9.04 25.52 -26.27
CA GLY A 162 -7.81 25.46 -27.07
C GLY A 162 -7.12 26.81 -27.32
N VAL A 163 -5.80 26.85 -27.06
CA VAL A 163 -4.71 27.37 -27.92
C VAL A 163 -3.44 26.60 -27.53
N GLY A 164 -3.54 25.29 -27.37
CA GLY A 164 -2.37 24.41 -27.29
C GLY A 164 -2.25 23.74 -28.65
N GLY A 165 -1.04 23.60 -29.18
CA GLY A 165 -0.80 22.86 -30.41
C GLY A 165 -1.37 21.43 -30.36
N PRO A 166 -1.16 20.64 -31.42
CA PRO A 166 -1.60 19.26 -31.47
C PRO A 166 -1.22 18.48 -30.21
N ASN A 167 -2.11 17.63 -29.73
CA ASN A 167 -1.88 16.81 -28.56
C ASN A 167 -1.65 15.35 -28.97
N ILE A 168 -0.43 14.86 -28.78
CA ILE A 168 -0.03 13.50 -29.15
C ILE A 168 -0.82 12.43 -28.37
N VAL A 169 -1.23 12.71 -27.13
CA VAL A 169 -2.02 11.78 -26.30
C VAL A 169 -3.44 11.71 -26.85
N ALA A 170 -4.05 12.85 -27.17
CA ALA A 170 -5.37 12.88 -27.79
C ALA A 170 -5.36 12.13 -29.12
N TYR A 171 -4.32 12.33 -29.93
CA TYR A 171 -4.15 11.63 -31.20
C TYR A 171 -3.94 10.11 -31.00
N ALA A 172 -3.18 9.69 -29.99
CA ALA A 172 -3.00 8.28 -29.63
C ALA A 172 -4.33 7.60 -29.25
N LEU A 173 -5.21 8.32 -28.57
CA LEU A 173 -6.53 7.83 -28.13
C LEU A 173 -7.58 7.83 -29.25
N GLU A 174 -7.47 8.75 -30.21
CA GLU A 174 -8.37 8.82 -31.38
C GLU A 174 -8.05 7.73 -32.42
N THR A 175 -6.78 7.38 -32.57
CA THR A 175 -6.32 6.33 -33.49
C THR A 175 -6.43 4.94 -32.87
N ASN A 176 -6.73 3.92 -33.67
CA ASN A 176 -6.94 2.54 -33.19
C ASN A 176 -6.09 1.47 -33.90
N HIS A 177 -5.43 1.79 -35.01
CA HIS A 177 -4.60 0.82 -35.73
C HIS A 177 -3.21 0.67 -35.08
N PRO A 178 -2.56 -0.50 -35.21
CA PRO A 178 -1.19 -0.68 -34.75
C PRO A 178 -0.20 0.06 -35.67
N ARG A 179 1.04 0.22 -35.18
CA ARG A 179 2.16 0.75 -35.97
C ARG A 179 2.41 -0.10 -37.21
N GLY A 180 2.88 0.54 -38.29
CA GLY A 180 3.10 -0.05 -39.61
C GLY A 180 1.82 -0.29 -40.42
N THR A 181 0.64 0.01 -39.87
CA THR A 181 -0.62 -0.11 -40.63
C THR A 181 -0.78 1.10 -41.53
N LYS A 182 -0.57 0.92 -42.84
CA LYS A 182 -0.70 2.00 -43.81
C LYS A 182 -2.15 2.53 -43.87
N MET A 183 -2.36 3.72 -43.32
CA MET A 183 -3.63 4.44 -43.34
C MET A 183 -3.64 5.57 -44.38
N TYR A 184 -2.48 6.08 -44.74
CA TYR A 184 -2.31 7.22 -45.63
C TYR A 184 -1.40 6.87 -46.80
N SER A 185 -1.76 7.34 -48.00
CA SER A 185 -0.92 7.15 -49.18
C SER A 185 0.29 8.08 -49.11
N ARG A 186 1.47 7.55 -49.43
CA ARG A 186 2.73 8.28 -49.51
C ARG A 186 3.30 8.13 -50.91
N LEU A 187 3.60 9.24 -51.56
CA LEU A 187 4.43 9.21 -52.76
C LEU A 187 5.87 8.99 -52.27
N GLY A 188 6.47 7.84 -52.60
CA GLY A 188 7.77 7.37 -52.10
C GLY A 188 8.98 8.19 -52.57
N LEU A 189 8.87 9.51 -52.61
CA LEU A 189 9.94 10.42 -52.99
C LEU A 189 10.83 10.74 -51.78
N GLY A 190 11.78 9.84 -51.51
CA GLY A 190 12.75 9.98 -50.43
C GLY A 190 12.77 8.75 -49.54
N GLY A 191 13.51 7.72 -49.97
CA GLY A 191 13.64 6.44 -49.26
C GLY A 191 14.31 6.55 -47.88
N ALA A 192 14.69 5.40 -47.32
CA ALA A 192 15.14 5.24 -45.93
C ALA A 192 16.16 6.30 -45.43
N SER A 193 17.10 6.75 -46.27
CA SER A 193 18.08 7.79 -45.89
C SER A 193 17.47 9.15 -45.54
N ARG A 194 16.34 9.50 -46.16
CA ARG A 194 15.66 10.79 -45.92
C ARG A 194 14.85 10.72 -44.63
N TYR A 195 14.23 9.58 -44.36
CA TYR A 195 13.54 9.27 -43.10
C TYR A 195 14.50 9.33 -41.92
N THR A 196 15.64 8.61 -41.97
CA THR A 196 16.61 8.58 -40.86
C THR A 196 17.16 9.97 -40.53
N LYS A 197 17.49 10.78 -41.55
CA LYS A 197 17.91 12.17 -41.37
C LYS A 197 16.81 13.08 -40.84
N ALA A 198 15.54 12.79 -41.13
CA ALA A 198 14.42 13.59 -40.64
C ALA A 198 14.16 13.29 -39.16
N CYS A 199 14.17 12.02 -38.77
CA CYS A 199 13.99 11.60 -37.38
C CYS A 199 15.14 12.05 -36.48
N ALA A 200 16.38 12.03 -36.96
CA ALA A 200 17.55 12.51 -36.22
C ALA A 200 17.52 14.02 -35.86
N LYS A 201 16.56 14.80 -36.37
CA LYS A 201 16.39 16.22 -36.02
C LYS A 201 15.66 16.45 -34.70
N PHE A 202 14.99 15.43 -34.17
CA PHE A 202 14.18 15.53 -32.97
C PHE A 202 14.90 14.87 -31.80
N GLY A 203 14.75 15.43 -30.59
CA GLY A 203 15.34 14.88 -29.37
C GLY A 203 14.60 13.66 -28.81
N SER A 204 13.38 13.42 -29.26
CA SER A 204 12.57 12.25 -28.92
C SER A 204 11.51 11.97 -29.99
N ASP A 205 10.94 10.76 -29.99
CA ASP A 205 9.86 10.38 -30.90
C ASP A 205 8.57 11.17 -30.64
N GLU A 206 8.28 11.53 -29.38
CA GLU A 206 7.15 12.38 -29.03
C GLU A 206 7.29 13.78 -29.62
N ALA A 207 8.50 14.33 -29.62
CA ALA A 207 8.79 15.63 -30.24
C ALA A 207 8.63 15.56 -31.76
N ALA A 208 9.04 14.45 -32.38
CA ALA A 208 8.81 14.19 -33.80
C ALA A 208 7.31 14.10 -34.13
N GLN A 209 6.54 13.37 -33.32
CA GLN A 209 5.09 13.24 -33.50
C GLN A 209 4.36 14.57 -33.34
N LEU A 210 4.72 15.37 -32.33
CA LEU A 210 4.16 16.71 -32.13
C LEU A 210 4.39 17.58 -33.37
N ALA A 211 5.64 17.67 -33.83
CA ALA A 211 6.02 18.46 -35.00
C ALA A 211 5.38 17.95 -36.30
N PHE A 212 5.20 16.63 -36.42
CA PHE A 212 4.47 16.00 -37.51
C PHE A 212 3.03 16.47 -37.55
N LEU A 213 2.30 16.36 -36.44
CA LEU A 213 0.93 16.82 -36.32
C LEU A 213 0.80 18.34 -36.58
N GLU A 214 1.76 19.15 -36.12
CA GLU A 214 1.78 20.60 -36.33
C GLU A 214 1.93 20.99 -37.80
N ARG A 215 2.69 20.20 -38.57
CA ARG A 215 3.04 20.52 -39.96
C ARG A 215 2.12 19.84 -40.99
N GLY A 216 0.98 19.31 -40.56
CA GLY A 216 -0.04 18.72 -41.44
C GLY A 216 -0.34 17.26 -41.14
N GLY A 217 0.48 16.62 -40.30
CA GLY A 217 0.26 15.30 -39.76
C GLY A 217 0.06 14.23 -40.83
N PRO A 218 -0.79 13.22 -40.55
CA PRO A 218 -0.95 12.06 -41.42
C PRO A 218 -1.46 12.37 -42.82
N LYS A 219 -2.21 13.46 -42.99
CA LYS A 219 -2.69 13.90 -44.30
C LYS A 219 -1.57 14.44 -45.18
N ASN A 220 -0.57 15.09 -44.59
CA ASN A 220 0.53 15.70 -45.32
C ASN A 220 1.84 15.61 -44.54
N ASP A 221 2.61 14.56 -44.82
CA ASP A 221 3.93 14.35 -44.22
C ASP A 221 5.00 15.27 -44.84
N ARG A 222 4.92 16.56 -44.53
CA ARG A 222 5.91 17.57 -44.97
C ARG A 222 7.29 17.31 -44.39
N LEU A 223 7.33 16.67 -43.22
CA LEU A 223 8.55 16.39 -42.49
C LEU A 223 9.22 15.10 -42.94
N GLY A 224 8.56 14.26 -43.73
CA GLY A 224 9.01 12.94 -44.20
C GLY A 224 9.49 12.05 -43.06
N VAL A 225 8.71 12.02 -41.99
CA VAL A 225 8.94 11.22 -40.77
C VAL A 225 8.00 10.02 -40.67
N ASP A 226 7.04 9.88 -41.59
CA ASP A 226 6.06 8.78 -41.65
C ASP A 226 6.02 8.23 -43.10
N PRO A 227 7.06 7.50 -43.54
CA PRO A 227 7.19 7.00 -44.91
C PRO A 227 6.29 5.78 -45.20
N ASP A 228 5.91 5.02 -44.18
CA ASP A 228 4.99 3.89 -44.25
C ASP A 228 3.52 4.33 -44.24
N GLY A 229 3.25 5.58 -43.83
CA GLY A 229 1.93 6.20 -43.92
C GLY A 229 0.98 5.67 -42.85
N ASP A 230 1.51 5.22 -41.72
CA ASP A 230 0.71 4.75 -40.60
C ASP A 230 0.21 5.90 -39.72
N GLY A 231 0.67 7.14 -39.94
CA GLY A 231 0.28 8.30 -39.16
C GLY A 231 1.05 8.43 -37.83
N TYR A 232 2.13 7.67 -37.64
CA TYR A 232 3.03 7.74 -36.52
C TYR A 232 4.43 8.13 -37.01
N ALA A 233 4.95 9.24 -36.49
CA ALA A 233 6.25 9.76 -36.88
C ALA A 233 7.37 8.97 -36.22
N CYS A 234 8.39 8.64 -37.01
CA CYS A 234 9.60 7.97 -36.53
C CYS A 234 9.28 6.66 -35.79
N GLU A 235 9.82 6.47 -34.59
CA GLU A 235 9.58 5.27 -33.80
C GLU A 235 8.43 5.44 -32.78
N TRP A 236 7.67 6.54 -32.89
CA TRP A 236 6.61 6.87 -31.93
C TRP A 236 5.56 5.76 -31.82
N ASP A 237 5.25 5.39 -30.57
CA ASP A 237 4.29 4.33 -30.25
C ASP A 237 3.09 4.87 -29.45
N PRO A 238 1.84 4.76 -29.96
CA PRO A 238 0.66 5.17 -29.23
C PRO A 238 0.26 4.17 -28.11
N THR A 239 0.81 2.96 -28.08
CA THR A 239 0.32 1.90 -27.17
C THR A 239 0.38 2.25 -25.68
N PRO A 240 1.41 2.94 -25.15
CA PRO A 240 1.46 3.30 -23.73
C PRO A 240 0.33 4.25 -23.34
N PHE A 241 -0.01 5.21 -24.20
CA PHE A 241 -1.08 6.18 -23.97
C PHE A 241 -2.47 5.52 -23.98
N ARG A 242 -2.68 4.55 -24.87
CA ARG A 242 -3.94 3.78 -24.93
C ARG A 242 -4.12 2.92 -23.68
N LYS A 243 -3.07 2.23 -23.24
CA LYS A 243 -3.09 1.39 -22.03
C LYS A 243 -3.44 2.19 -20.77
N ALA A 244 -2.97 3.43 -20.65
CA ALA A 244 -3.26 4.29 -19.50
C ALA A 244 -4.75 4.68 -19.36
N THR A 245 -5.56 4.52 -20.41
CA THR A 245 -7.00 4.82 -20.39
C THR A 245 -7.91 3.60 -20.30
N GLY A 246 -7.37 2.40 -20.51
CA GLY A 246 -8.11 1.14 -20.37
C GLY A 246 -8.01 0.61 -18.94
N ASN A 247 -8.91 1.07 -18.07
CA ASN A 247 -9.29 0.37 -16.84
C ASN A 247 -10.54 -0.47 -17.10
#